data_AF-W1XXV9-F1
#
_entry.id   AF-W1XXV9-F1
#
_cell.length_a   1.000
_cell.length_b   1.000
_cell.length_c   1.000
_cell.angle_alpha   90.00
_cell.angle_beta   90.00
_cell.angle_gamma   90.00
#
_symmetry.space_group_name_H-M   'P 1'
#
loop_
_entity.id
_entity.type
_entity.pdbx_description
1 polymer ?
#
loop_
_entity_poly.entity_id
_entity_poly.type
_entity_poly.pdbx_seq_one_letter_code
_entity_poly.pdbx_strand_id
1 'polypeptide(L)' 'LFTGPMPTPAVAYLTRTFRAEAGIVISASHNPFYDNGIKFFSIDGTKLPDAVEEAIEAEMEKEISCVDSAELGKASL' A
#
# COMPACT_ATOMS: atom_id res chain seq x y z
N LEU A 1 -6.42 -7.92 4.49
CA LEU A 1 -5.94 -9.31 4.25
C LEU A 1 -4.42 -9.33 4.38
N PHE A 2 -3.85 -10.22 5.20
CA PHE A 2 -2.41 -10.47 5.22
C PHE A 2 -2.12 -11.79 4.51
N THR A 3 -1.31 -11.75 3.45
CA THR A 3 -1.09 -12.92 2.57
C THR A 3 0.14 -13.75 2.94
N GLY A 4 1.02 -13.24 3.81
CA GLY A 4 2.36 -13.79 3.97
C GLY A 4 3.22 -13.61 2.71
N PRO A 5 4.30 -14.39 2.55
CA PRO A 5 5.16 -14.35 1.36
C PRO A 5 4.37 -14.63 0.08
N MET A 6 4.33 -13.67 -0.83
CA MET A 6 3.53 -13.74 -2.05
C MET A 6 4.25 -13.05 -3.21
N PRO A 7 4.31 -13.65 -4.42
CA PRO A 7 4.85 -12.97 -5.58
C PRO A 7 4.10 -11.68 -5.89
N THR A 8 4.82 -10.65 -6.33
CA THR A 8 4.23 -9.36 -6.74
C THR A 8 3.01 -9.48 -7.66
N PRO A 9 3.01 -10.29 -8.75
CA PRO A 9 1.83 -10.39 -9.62
C PRO A 9 0.63 -11.06 -8.94
N ALA A 10 0.86 -11.92 -7.94
CA ALA A 10 -0.24 -12.54 -7.20
C ALA A 10 -0.94 -11.52 -6.29
N VAL A 11 -0.20 -10.59 -5.68
CA VAL A 11 -0.82 -9.49 -4.91
C VAL A 11 -1.68 -8.61 -5.80
N ALA A 12 -1.19 -8.19 -6.98
CA ALA A 12 -1.99 -7.43 -7.96
C ALA A 12 -3.29 -8.15 -8.36
N TYR A 13 -3.21 -9.45 -8.62
CA TYR A 13 -4.38 -10.27 -8.94
C TYR A 13 -5.38 -10.36 -7.78
N LEU A 14 -4.89 -10.57 -6.56
CA LEU A 14 -5.73 -10.67 -5.36
C LEU A 14 -6.43 -9.35 -5.03
N THR A 15 -5.75 -8.21 -5.21
CA THR A 15 -6.34 -6.87 -5.02
C THR A 15 -7.60 -6.72 -5.88
N ARG A 16 -7.50 -7.04 -7.17
CA ARG A 16 -8.64 -7.00 -8.09
C ARG A 16 -9.72 -8.02 -7.73
N THR A 17 -9.32 -9.25 -7.41
CA THR A 17 -10.25 -10.36 -7.13
C THR A 17 -11.09 -10.12 -5.88
N PHE A 18 -10.48 -9.56 -4.83
CA PHE A 18 -11.17 -9.22 -3.58
C PHE A 18 -11.77 -7.82 -3.58
N ARG A 19 -11.65 -7.06 -4.68
CA ARG A 19 -12.06 -5.65 -4.78
C ARG A 19 -11.48 -4.83 -3.62
N ALA A 20 -10.24 -5.13 -3.25
CA ALA A 20 -9.53 -4.37 -2.23
C ALA A 20 -9.19 -2.98 -2.78
N GLU A 21 -9.18 -1.97 -1.92
CA GLU A 21 -8.88 -0.59 -2.31
C GLU A 21 -7.43 -0.44 -2.77
N ALA A 22 -6.51 -1.23 -2.20
CA ALA A 22 -5.12 -1.27 -2.60
C ALA A 22 -4.45 -2.64 -2.31
N GLY A 23 -3.40 -2.95 -3.06
CA GLY A 23 -2.44 -4.02 -2.75
C GLY A 23 -1.08 -3.45 -2.40
N ILE A 24 -0.41 -4.01 -1.40
CA ILE A 24 0.91 -3.56 -0.96
C ILE A 24 1.87 -4.76 -0.97
N VAL A 25 3.04 -4.58 -1.57
CA VAL A 25 4.13 -5.56 -1.55
C VAL A 25 5.36 -4.93 -0.93
N ILE A 26 5.89 -5.56 0.11
CA ILE A 26 7.17 -5.21 0.71
C ILE A 26 8.25 -6.11 0.10
N SER A 27 9.05 -5.59 -0.83
CA SER A 27 10.08 -6.34 -1.53
C SER A 27 11.09 -5.45 -2.25
N ALA A 28 12.35 -5.84 -2.19
CA ALA A 28 13.44 -5.31 -3.00
C ALA A 28 13.52 -5.92 -4.41
N SER A 29 12.58 -6.79 -4.79
CA SER A 29 12.58 -7.53 -6.06
C SER A 29 13.86 -8.35 -6.27
N HIS A 30 14.80 -7.85 -7.07
CA HIS A 30 16.07 -8.50 -7.39
C HIS A 30 17.27 -7.81 -6.72
N ASN A 31 17.02 -6.74 -5.95
CA ASN A 31 18.06 -6.01 -5.27
C ASN A 31 18.70 -6.87 -4.16
N PRO A 32 19.94 -6.54 -3.75
CA PRO A 32 20.59 -7.17 -2.62
C PRO A 32 19.72 -7.18 -1.35
N PHE A 33 19.96 -8.15 -0.46
CA PHE A 33 19.14 -8.40 0.74
C PHE A 33 19.05 -7.22 1.72
N TYR A 34 19.98 -6.26 1.63
CA TYR A 34 19.98 -5.06 2.46
C TYR A 34 19.06 -3.96 1.93
N ASP A 35 18.60 -4.07 0.68
CA ASP A 35 17.61 -3.16 0.12
C ASP A 35 16.20 -3.68 0.41
N ASN A 36 15.24 -2.75 0.49
CA ASN A 36 13.83 -3.09 0.49
C ASN A 36 13.03 -1.96 -0.16
N GLY A 37 11.77 -2.23 -0.47
CA GLY A 37 10.86 -1.26 -1.08
C GLY A 37 9.41 -1.62 -0.82
N ILE A 38 8.54 -0.62 -0.97
CA ILE A 38 7.10 -0.79 -0.88
C ILE A 38 6.53 -0.52 -2.26
N LYS A 39 5.72 -1.44 -2.79
CA LYS A 39 5.03 -1.29 -4.07
C LYS A 39 3.53 -1.28 -3.84
N PHE A 40 2.85 -0.29 -4.42
CA PHE A 40 1.40 -0.15 -4.33
C PHE A 40 0.71 -0.56 -5.63
N PHE A 41 -0.45 -1.17 -5.48
CA PHE A 41 -1.35 -1.56 -6.56
C PHE A 41 -2.73 -0.94 -6.33
N SER A 42 -3.31 -0.35 -7.38
CA SER A 42 -4.67 0.15 -7.40
C SER A 42 -5.70 -0.99 -7.34
N ILE A 43 -6.98 -0.64 -7.21
CA ILE A 43 -8.10 -1.59 -7.31
C ILE A 43 -8.10 -2.41 -8.61
N ASP A 44 -7.53 -1.87 -9.70
CA ASP A 44 -7.40 -2.56 -10.99
C ASP A 44 -6.22 -3.55 -11.03
N GLY A 45 -5.40 -3.58 -9.97
CA GLY A 45 -4.19 -4.39 -9.90
C GLY A 45 -3.00 -3.80 -10.68
N THR A 46 -3.06 -2.51 -11.04
CA THR A 46 -1.97 -1.81 -11.74
C THR A 46 -1.18 -0.94 -10.76
N LYS A 47 -0.03 -0.39 -11.18
CA LYS A 47 0.66 0.67 -10.42
C LYS A 47 -0.32 1.81 -10.12
N LEU A 48 -0.15 2.48 -8.98
CA LEU A 48 -0.88 3.71 -8.69
C LEU A 48 -0.63 4.76 -9.77
N PRO A 49 -1.63 5.58 -10.13
CA PRO A 49 -1.42 6.76 -10.97
C PRO A 49 -0.45 7.74 -10.30
N ASP A 50 0.38 8.41 -11.08
CA ASP A 50 1.42 9.32 -10.55
C ASP A 50 0.82 10.43 -9.66
N ALA A 51 -0.35 10.97 -10.03
CA ALA A 51 -1.06 11.97 -9.21
C ALA A 51 -1.44 11.45 -7.80
N VAL A 52 -1.64 10.14 -7.64
CA VAL A 52 -1.89 9.52 -6.32
C VAL A 52 -0.58 9.36 -5.55
N GLU A 53 0.51 8.99 -6.23
CA GLU A 53 1.84 8.92 -5.60
C GLU A 53 2.27 10.31 -5.08
N GLU A 54 2.12 11.35 -5.90
CA GLU A 54 2.39 12.74 -5.51
C GLU A 54 1.54 13.19 -4.31
N ALA A 55 0.25 12.82 -4.28
CA ALA A 55 -0.63 13.12 -3.16
C ALA A 55 -0.20 12.41 -1.86
N ILE A 56 0.27 11.16 -1.96
CA ILE A 56 0.81 10.42 -0.82
C ILE A 56 2.10 11.09 -0.31
N GLU A 57 3.01 11.45 -1.20
CA GLU A 57 4.26 12.15 -0.84
C GLU A 57 3.98 13.49 -0.16
N ALA A 58 3.05 14.29 -0.69
CA ALA A 58 2.64 15.56 -0.08
C ALA A 58 1.99 15.37 1.31
N GLU A 59 1.28 14.26 1.54
CA GLU A 59 0.74 13.93 2.87
C GLU A 59 1.84 13.51 3.83
N MET A 60 2.86 12.79 3.37
CA MET A 60 4.01 12.34 4.18
C MET A 60 4.90 13.50 4.66
N GLU A 61 4.91 14.64 3.96
CA GLU A 61 5.65 15.83 4.38
C GLU A 61 4.97 16.60 5.54
N LYS A 62 3.69 16.33 5.81
CA LYS A 62 2.96 16.99 6.89
C LYS A 62 3.39 16.44 8.25
N GLU A 63 3.28 17.27 9.27
CA GLU A 63 3.49 16.81 10.65
C GLU A 63 2.45 15.75 11.01
N ILE A 64 2.91 14.59 11.50
CA ILE A 64 2.02 13.55 12.02
C ILE A 64 1.37 14.10 13.29
N SER A 65 0.09 14.44 13.18
CA SER A 65 -0.75 14.81 14.32
C SER A 65 -1.54 13.61 14.81
N CYS A 66 -1.47 13.32 16.10
CA CYS A 66 -2.39 12.37 16.73
C CYS A 66 -3.65 13.11 17.17
N VAL A 67 -4.81 12.53 16.88
CA VAL A 67 -6.10 12.96 17.44
C VAL A 67 -6.41 12.14 18.68
N ASP A 68 -7.33 12.62 19.51
CA ASP A 68 -7.80 11.87 20.66
C ASP A 68 -8.44 10.54 20.24
N SER A 69 -8.42 9.55 21.13
CA SER A 69 -8.94 8.21 20.80
C SER A 69 -10.42 8.22 20.38
N ALA A 70 -11.19 9.22 20.83
CA ALA A 70 -12.58 9.43 20.44
C ALA A 70 -12.74 9.93 18.98
N GLU A 71 -11.70 10.52 18.40
CA GLU A 71 -11.68 11.13 17.07
C GLU A 71 -10.97 10.25 16.03
N LEU A 72 -10.28 9.18 16.46
CA LEU A 72 -9.74 8.17 15.56
C LEU A 72 -10.89 7.52 14.75
N GLY A 73 -10.78 7.59 13.42
CA GLY A 73 -11.71 6.92 12.51
C GLY A 73 -11.81 5.42 12.81
N LYS A 74 -12.98 4.83 12.53
CA LYS A 74 -13.19 3.39 12.73
C LYS A 74 -12.54 2.60 11.60
N ALA A 75 -11.50 1.82 11.90
CA ALA A 75 -11.06 0.74 11.03
C ALA A 75 -12.05 -0.43 11.18
N SER A 76 -12.99 -0.57 10.25
CA SER A 76 -13.82 -1.78 10.15
C SER A 76 -13.07 -2.88 9.41
N LEU A 77 -13.04 -4.09 9.98
CA LEU A 77 -12.55 -5.31 9.34
C LEU A 77 -13.49 -5.77 8.21
#